data_AF-A0A357C7M8-F1
#
_entry.id   AF-A0A357C7M8-F1
#
_cell.length_a   1.000
_cell.length_b   1.000
_cell.length_c   1.000
_cell.angle_alpha   90.00
_cell.angle_beta   90.00
_cell.angle_gamma   90.00
#
_symmetry.space_group_name_H-M   'P 1'
#
loop_
_entity.id
_entity.type
_entity.pdbx_description
1 polymer ?
#
loop_
_entity_poly.entity_id
_entity_poly.type
_entity_poly.pdbx_seq_one_letter_code
_entity_poly.pdbx_strand_id
1 'polypeptide(L)'
;MEDKIKANAELVIKQLGPLSGLEFGYNAESVVWVDGFIENQRIRSDVDKSAIDGLINTLGSFLGECIIRCYGGYWQSINGEWCVSFGDKNAVYPFNKVRKQFANGQEDSIKKFFELIPIMFKEYIQKPDQCDALEFPFLSASMPFYSTPESNQSTTLDSKERLELYIRQAEEAYSRIYDEWSSSARAAAYNECKESMADAIRLARQLGLEDKLVELEKKLKHYKEVFRSQMGF
;
A
#
# COMPACT_ATOMS: atom_id res chain seq x y z
N MET A 1 1.18 22.32 7.57
CA MET A 1 1.59 20.95 7.17
C MET A 1 0.92 20.56 5.86
N GLU A 2 -0.39 20.74 5.73
CA GLU A 2 -1.09 20.57 4.45
C GLU A 2 -0.47 21.39 3.30
N ASP A 3 -0.04 22.64 3.54
CA ASP A 3 0.67 23.44 2.52
C ASP A 3 1.97 22.78 2.04
N LYS A 4 2.67 22.09 2.93
CA LYS A 4 3.88 21.34 2.59
C LYS A 4 3.53 20.12 1.73
N ILE A 5 2.41 19.46 2.00
CA ILE A 5 1.90 18.35 1.17
C ILE A 5 1.59 18.87 -0.23
N LYS A 6 0.88 19.98 -0.36
CA LYS A 6 0.57 20.58 -1.67
C LYS A 6 1.84 21.00 -2.42
N ALA A 7 2.78 21.68 -1.75
CA ALA A 7 4.06 22.07 -2.34
C ALA A 7 4.90 20.85 -2.79
N ASN A 8 4.89 19.77 -2.02
CA ASN A 8 5.55 18.52 -2.39
C ASN A 8 4.91 17.89 -3.64
N ALA A 9 3.59 17.89 -3.73
CA ALA A 9 2.88 17.36 -4.89
C ALA A 9 3.19 18.15 -6.17
N GLU A 10 3.23 19.48 -6.06
CA GLU A 10 3.65 20.36 -7.16
C GLU A 10 5.12 20.12 -7.57
N LEU A 11 5.99 19.81 -6.61
CA LEU A 11 7.38 19.47 -6.89
C LEU A 11 7.49 18.22 -7.77
N VAL A 12 6.64 17.21 -7.56
CA VAL A 12 6.58 16.02 -8.43
C VAL A 12 6.25 16.41 -9.85
N ILE A 13 5.22 17.24 -10.06
CA ILE A 13 4.84 17.70 -11.40
C ILE A 13 6.01 18.44 -12.05
N LYS A 14 6.63 19.37 -11.32
CA LYS A 14 7.74 20.18 -11.82
C LYS A 14 8.98 19.36 -12.19
N GLN A 15 9.30 18.34 -11.39
CA GLN A 15 10.53 17.56 -11.57
C GLN A 15 10.36 16.33 -12.46
N LEU A 16 9.25 15.60 -12.31
CA LEU A 16 9.01 14.36 -13.04
C LEU A 16 8.24 14.58 -14.33
N GLY A 17 7.44 15.66 -14.43
CA GLY A 17 6.68 15.98 -15.63
C GLY A 17 7.55 16.04 -16.90
N PRO A 18 8.64 16.83 -16.91
CA PRO A 18 9.55 16.89 -18.07
C PRO A 18 10.23 15.56 -18.42
N LEU A 19 10.35 14.65 -17.45
CA LEU A 19 10.96 13.33 -17.65
C LEU A 19 9.97 12.29 -18.17
N SER A 20 8.67 12.55 -18.01
CA SER A 20 7.63 11.56 -18.30
C SER A 20 7.31 11.41 -19.78
N GLY A 21 7.44 12.49 -20.57
CA GLY A 21 6.95 12.55 -21.95
C GLY A 21 5.42 12.56 -22.07
N LEU A 22 4.70 12.76 -20.96
CA LEU A 22 3.24 12.79 -20.88
C LEU A 22 2.73 14.20 -20.57
N GLU A 23 1.42 14.43 -20.72
CA GLU A 23 0.74 15.55 -20.07
C GLU A 23 0.65 15.28 -18.56
N PHE A 24 1.79 15.43 -17.90
CA PHE A 24 1.95 15.05 -16.51
C PHE A 24 1.25 16.04 -15.58
N GLY A 25 0.40 15.51 -14.69
CA GLY A 25 -0.41 16.29 -13.80
C GLY A 25 -1.10 15.42 -12.76
N TYR A 26 -2.18 15.93 -12.18
CA TYR A 26 -2.96 15.18 -11.19
C TYR A 26 -3.99 14.27 -11.86
N ASN A 27 -3.53 13.33 -12.68
CA ASN A 27 -4.35 12.43 -13.49
C ASN A 27 -3.89 10.96 -13.35
N ALA A 28 -4.72 10.03 -13.83
CA ALA A 28 -4.46 8.59 -13.72
C ALA A 28 -3.18 8.16 -14.46
N GLU A 29 -2.92 8.70 -15.65
CA GLU A 29 -1.71 8.39 -16.44
C GLU A 29 -0.42 8.74 -15.69
N SER A 30 -0.40 9.88 -15.00
CA SER A 30 0.74 10.30 -14.19
C SER A 30 0.94 9.38 -12.98
N VAL A 31 -0.15 8.85 -12.38
CA VAL A 31 -0.05 7.84 -11.32
C VAL A 31 0.58 6.54 -11.84
N VAL A 32 0.18 6.09 -13.04
CA VAL A 32 0.79 4.92 -13.69
C VAL A 32 2.28 5.13 -13.94
N TRP A 33 2.67 6.33 -14.38
CA TRP A 33 4.08 6.66 -14.60
C TRP A 33 4.87 6.66 -13.29
N VAL A 34 4.32 7.26 -12.23
CA VAL A 34 4.96 7.30 -10.91
C VAL A 34 5.09 5.90 -10.29
N ASP A 35 4.14 5.01 -10.52
CA ASP A 35 4.22 3.60 -10.11
C ASP A 35 5.48 2.92 -10.68
N GLY A 36 5.72 3.09 -11.99
CA GLY A 36 6.93 2.59 -12.63
C GLY A 36 8.20 3.30 -12.16
N PHE A 37 8.13 4.61 -11.90
CA PHE A 37 9.24 5.37 -11.33
C PHE A 37 9.68 4.81 -9.97
N ILE A 38 8.73 4.46 -9.10
CA ILE A 38 9.03 3.87 -7.78
C ILE A 38 9.78 2.54 -7.94
N GLU A 39 9.35 1.66 -8.85
CA GLU A 39 10.07 0.40 -9.09
C GLU A 39 11.50 0.63 -9.57
N ASN A 40 11.69 1.61 -10.45
CA ASN A 40 13.03 1.96 -10.94
C ASN A 40 13.91 2.52 -9.81
N GLN A 41 13.37 3.34 -8.91
CA GLN A 41 14.15 3.84 -7.76
C GLN A 41 14.44 2.76 -6.72
N ARG A 42 13.53 1.79 -6.52
CA ARG A 42 13.68 0.73 -5.52
C ARG A 42 14.85 -0.21 -5.80
N ILE A 43 15.12 -0.51 -7.07
CA ILE A 43 16.18 -1.44 -7.47
C ILE A 43 17.57 -0.79 -7.53
N ARG A 44 17.65 0.54 -7.37
CA ARG A 44 18.90 1.28 -7.40
C ARG A 44 19.70 1.08 -6.11
N SER A 45 20.93 0.58 -6.24
CA SER A 45 21.84 0.38 -5.12
C SER A 45 22.51 1.67 -4.62
N ASP A 46 22.43 2.76 -5.39
CA ASP A 46 23.07 4.05 -5.12
C ASP A 46 22.18 5.04 -4.34
N VAL A 47 20.93 4.66 -4.04
CA VAL A 47 19.98 5.50 -3.31
C VAL A 47 19.98 5.11 -1.83
N ASP A 48 20.33 6.06 -0.96
CA ASP A 48 20.29 5.83 0.49
C ASP A 48 18.86 5.87 1.06
N LYS A 49 18.69 5.37 2.29
CA LYS A 49 17.40 5.34 2.98
C LYS A 49 16.77 6.73 3.19
N SER A 50 17.57 7.76 3.42
CA SER A 50 17.06 9.12 3.63
C SER A 50 16.50 9.72 2.34
N ALA A 51 17.09 9.40 1.19
CA ALA A 51 16.58 9.77 -0.12
C ALA A 51 15.24 9.07 -0.39
N ILE A 52 15.11 7.79 -0.02
CA ILE A 52 13.83 7.05 -0.10
C ILE A 52 12.75 7.71 0.77
N ASP A 53 13.06 8.10 2.01
CA ASP A 53 12.11 8.80 2.89
C ASP A 53 11.66 10.15 2.30
N GLY A 54 12.58 10.87 1.65
CA GLY A 54 12.26 12.08 0.89
C GLY A 54 11.28 11.80 -0.25
N LEU A 55 11.55 10.76 -1.06
CA LEU A 55 10.67 10.33 -2.15
C LEU A 55 9.30 9.88 -1.63
N ILE A 56 9.22 9.13 -0.54
CA ILE A 56 7.95 8.70 0.07
C ILE A 56 7.09 9.92 0.42
N ASN A 57 7.69 10.94 1.02
CA ASN A 57 6.96 12.16 1.37
C ASN A 57 6.47 12.91 0.12
N THR A 58 7.31 13.05 -0.89
CA THR A 58 6.98 13.84 -2.09
C THR A 58 5.98 13.10 -2.98
N LEU A 59 6.21 11.81 -3.26
CA LEU A 59 5.33 10.97 -4.07
C LEU A 59 4.01 10.64 -3.35
N GLY A 60 4.04 10.44 -2.03
CA GLY A 60 2.82 10.24 -1.23
C GLY A 60 1.92 11.48 -1.25
N SER A 61 2.51 12.67 -1.22
CA SER A 61 1.77 13.93 -1.37
C SER A 61 1.12 14.03 -2.75
N PHE A 62 1.87 13.73 -3.81
CA PHE A 62 1.36 13.71 -5.19
C PHE A 62 0.22 12.70 -5.38
N LEU A 63 0.38 11.48 -4.88
CA LEU A 63 -0.66 10.44 -4.96
C LEU A 63 -1.95 10.90 -4.28
N GLY A 64 -1.87 11.50 -3.08
CA GLY A 64 -3.07 12.00 -2.41
C GLY A 64 -3.73 13.17 -3.15
N GLU A 65 -2.96 14.08 -3.73
CA GLU A 65 -3.48 15.17 -4.56
C GLU A 65 -4.12 14.67 -5.87
N CYS A 66 -3.62 13.56 -6.45
CA CYS A 66 -4.28 12.86 -7.55
C CYS A 66 -5.61 12.27 -7.10
N ILE A 67 -5.63 11.58 -5.95
CA ILE A 67 -6.86 10.98 -5.39
C ILE A 67 -7.92 12.06 -5.14
N ILE A 68 -7.54 13.18 -4.52
CA ILE A 68 -8.46 14.28 -4.24
C ILE A 68 -9.05 14.89 -5.51
N ARG A 69 -8.24 15.09 -6.56
CA ARG A 69 -8.72 15.69 -7.81
C ARG A 69 -9.57 14.74 -8.63
N CYS A 70 -9.17 13.48 -8.70
CA CYS A 70 -9.88 12.46 -9.48
C CYS A 70 -11.14 11.92 -8.79
N TYR A 71 -11.13 11.77 -7.46
CA TYR A 71 -12.19 11.06 -6.73
C TYR A 71 -12.86 11.91 -5.65
N GLY A 72 -12.28 13.06 -5.29
CA GLY A 72 -12.75 13.91 -4.20
C GLY A 72 -12.13 13.55 -2.85
N GLY A 73 -12.76 14.01 -1.77
CA GLY A 73 -12.21 13.90 -0.42
C GLY A 73 -11.31 15.07 -0.05
N TYR A 74 -10.68 14.98 1.12
CA TYR A 74 -9.86 16.05 1.69
C TYR A 74 -8.74 15.49 2.56
N TRP A 75 -7.66 16.25 2.71
CA TRP A 75 -6.59 15.89 3.64
C TRP A 75 -7.08 15.95 5.08
N GLN A 76 -6.79 14.91 5.84
CA GLN A 76 -7.07 14.84 7.26
C GLN A 76 -5.91 14.16 7.98
N SER A 77 -5.61 14.61 9.19
CA SER A 77 -4.67 13.94 10.09
C SER A 77 -5.44 13.07 11.07
N ILE A 78 -5.28 11.74 11.00
CA ILE A 78 -5.89 10.75 11.90
C ILE A 78 -4.76 10.08 12.68
N ASN A 79 -4.78 10.20 14.02
CA ASN A 79 -3.74 9.65 14.90
C ASN A 79 -2.31 10.09 14.55
N GLY A 80 -2.15 11.29 13.99
CA GLY A 80 -0.85 11.85 13.58
C GLY A 80 -0.39 11.44 12.17
N GLU A 81 -1.18 10.63 11.45
CA GLU A 81 -0.91 10.26 10.05
C GLU A 81 -1.80 11.05 9.09
N TRP A 82 -1.19 11.58 8.03
CA TRP A 82 -1.93 12.26 6.95
C TRP A 82 -2.55 11.25 5.98
N CYS A 83 -3.84 11.41 5.75
CA CYS A 83 -4.66 10.56 4.90
C CYS A 83 -5.60 11.42 4.05
N VAL A 84 -6.11 10.83 2.97
CA VAL A 84 -7.23 11.41 2.22
C VAL A 84 -8.51 10.79 2.75
N SER A 85 -9.37 11.62 3.31
CA SER A 85 -10.65 11.24 3.90
C SER A 85 -11.79 11.46 2.91
N PHE A 86 -12.68 10.48 2.79
CA PHE A 86 -13.93 10.53 2.03
C PHE A 86 -15.16 10.64 2.97
N GLY A 87 -14.95 11.00 4.23
CA GLY A 87 -15.98 11.13 5.27
C GLY A 87 -15.57 10.47 6.59
N ASP A 88 -16.51 10.34 7.53
CA ASP A 88 -16.20 10.00 8.94
C ASP A 88 -15.55 8.63 9.18
N LYS A 89 -15.62 7.70 8.22
CA LYS A 89 -15.12 6.31 8.39
C LYS A 89 -14.22 5.82 7.25
N ASN A 90 -14.03 6.62 6.21
CA ASN A 90 -13.39 6.18 4.98
C ASN A 90 -12.17 7.05 4.71
N ALA A 91 -10.99 6.46 4.86
CA ALA A 91 -9.73 7.15 4.60
C ALA A 91 -8.74 6.23 3.89
N VAL A 92 -7.94 6.81 3.01
CA VAL A 92 -6.83 6.17 2.32
C VAL A 92 -5.53 6.83 2.73
N TYR A 93 -4.43 6.06 2.73
CA TYR A 93 -3.14 6.50 3.29
C TYR A 93 -2.05 6.48 2.20
N PRO A 94 -1.95 7.55 1.37
CA PRO A 94 -1.03 7.60 0.22
C PRO A 94 0.43 7.39 0.59
N PHE A 95 0.91 8.04 1.66
CA PHE A 95 2.29 7.90 2.14
C PHE A 95 2.64 6.46 2.52
N ASN A 96 1.74 5.81 3.25
CA ASN A 96 1.92 4.41 3.66
C ASN A 96 1.92 3.50 2.43
N LYS A 97 1.07 3.76 1.43
CA LYS A 97 1.05 2.96 0.20
C LYS A 97 2.35 3.08 -0.60
N VAL A 98 2.86 4.30 -0.79
CA VAL A 98 4.15 4.53 -1.46
C VAL A 98 5.30 3.85 -0.71
N ARG A 99 5.35 3.99 0.63
CA ARG A 99 6.35 3.31 1.47
C ARG A 99 6.32 1.79 1.25
N LYS A 100 5.13 1.20 1.24
CA LYS A 100 4.96 -0.24 1.01
C LYS A 100 5.42 -0.65 -0.38
N GLN A 101 5.18 0.14 -1.41
CA GLN A 101 5.71 -0.17 -2.74
C GLN A 101 7.24 -0.16 -2.78
N PHE A 102 7.90 0.79 -2.09
CA PHE A 102 9.36 0.76 -1.95
C PHE A 102 9.86 -0.49 -1.21
N ALA A 103 9.08 -1.07 -0.30
CA ALA A 103 9.45 -2.29 0.42
C ALA A 103 9.17 -3.57 -0.39
N ASN A 104 7.98 -3.66 -0.98
CA ASN A 104 7.39 -4.90 -1.51
C ASN A 104 7.29 -4.91 -3.05
N GLY A 105 7.60 -3.80 -3.71
CA GLY A 105 7.46 -3.63 -5.15
C GLY A 105 5.99 -3.70 -5.62
N GLN A 106 5.78 -4.30 -6.78
CA GLN A 106 4.50 -4.36 -7.49
C GLN A 106 3.35 -5.08 -6.77
N GLU A 107 3.61 -5.80 -5.67
CA GLU A 107 2.57 -6.30 -4.76
C GLU A 107 1.83 -5.13 -4.08
N ASP A 108 2.53 -4.02 -3.83
CA ASP A 108 2.01 -2.79 -3.23
C ASP A 108 1.93 -1.62 -4.22
N SER A 109 1.71 -1.91 -5.50
CA SER A 109 1.55 -0.91 -6.56
C SER A 109 0.55 0.20 -6.21
N ILE A 110 0.98 1.46 -6.31
CA ILE A 110 0.12 2.63 -6.16
C ILE A 110 -0.87 2.74 -7.32
N LYS A 111 -0.53 2.24 -8.51
CA LYS A 111 -1.46 2.17 -9.65
C LYS A 111 -2.67 1.31 -9.29
N LYS A 112 -2.44 0.06 -8.88
CA LYS A 112 -3.53 -0.86 -8.50
C LYS A 112 -4.38 -0.29 -7.36
N PHE A 113 -3.72 0.36 -6.40
CA PHE A 113 -4.40 1.03 -5.31
C PHE A 113 -5.30 2.19 -5.79
N PHE A 114 -4.79 3.03 -6.67
CA PHE A 114 -5.52 4.16 -7.25
C PHE A 114 -6.75 3.70 -8.06
N GLU A 115 -6.62 2.60 -8.80
CA GLU A 115 -7.72 1.98 -9.57
C GLU A 115 -8.80 1.33 -8.67
N LEU A 116 -8.42 0.87 -7.46
CA LEU A 116 -9.36 0.26 -6.52
C LEU A 116 -10.23 1.27 -5.76
N ILE A 117 -9.77 2.52 -5.61
CA ILE A 117 -10.49 3.57 -4.87
C ILE A 117 -11.94 3.75 -5.36
N PRO A 118 -12.22 3.91 -6.67
CA PRO A 118 -13.59 4.13 -7.11
C PRO A 118 -14.52 2.94 -6.88
N ILE A 119 -13.97 1.73 -6.76
CA ILE A 119 -14.71 0.51 -6.44
C ILE A 119 -15.04 0.47 -4.93
N MET A 120 -14.07 0.80 -4.09
CA MET A 120 -14.18 0.73 -2.63
C MET A 120 -15.02 1.86 -2.03
N PHE A 121 -15.00 3.05 -2.65
CA PHE A 121 -15.62 4.26 -2.12
C PHE A 121 -16.72 4.81 -3.03
N LYS A 122 -17.32 3.96 -3.87
CA LYS A 122 -18.30 4.35 -4.89
C LYS A 122 -19.37 5.33 -4.42
N GLU A 123 -19.87 5.17 -3.19
CA GLU A 123 -20.92 6.00 -2.59
C GLU A 123 -20.44 7.37 -2.06
N TYR A 124 -19.12 7.60 -2.01
CA TYR A 124 -18.49 8.78 -1.41
C TYR A 124 -17.66 9.61 -2.40
N ILE A 125 -17.56 9.15 -3.65
CA ILE A 125 -16.86 9.87 -4.71
C ILE A 125 -17.65 11.10 -5.09
N GLN A 126 -16.99 12.26 -5.04
CA GLN A 126 -17.62 13.54 -5.33
C GLN A 126 -17.46 13.94 -6.81
N LYS A 127 -16.57 13.27 -7.56
CA LYS A 127 -16.14 13.69 -8.91
C LYS A 127 -15.85 12.51 -9.86
N PRO A 128 -16.82 11.64 -10.16
CA PRO A 128 -16.55 10.44 -10.96
C PRO A 128 -16.10 10.74 -12.42
N ASP A 129 -16.49 11.89 -12.97
CA ASP A 129 -16.26 12.24 -14.38
C ASP A 129 -14.92 12.97 -14.65
N GLN A 130 -14.14 13.31 -13.61
CA GLN A 130 -12.90 14.10 -13.76
C GLN A 130 -11.63 13.26 -13.83
N CYS A 131 -11.75 11.95 -13.64
CA CYS A 131 -10.64 11.05 -13.90
C CYS A 131 -10.98 10.32 -15.20
N ASP A 132 -10.16 10.51 -16.24
CA ASP A 132 -10.03 9.56 -17.34
C ASP A 132 -9.42 8.27 -16.77
N ALA A 133 -10.16 7.63 -15.86
CA ALA A 133 -9.83 6.31 -15.37
C ALA A 133 -10.06 5.41 -16.57
N LEU A 134 -8.96 5.10 -17.27
CA LEU A 134 -8.80 4.06 -18.29
C LEU A 134 -10.03 3.16 -18.30
N GLU A 135 -10.88 3.30 -19.33
CA GLU A 135 -12.14 2.57 -19.48
C GLU A 135 -11.98 1.15 -18.91
N PHE A 136 -12.54 0.89 -17.74
CA PHE A 136 -12.36 -0.39 -17.05
C PHE A 136 -12.91 -1.50 -17.98
N PRO A 137 -12.09 -2.37 -18.61
CA PRO A 137 -12.62 -3.41 -19.49
C PRO A 137 -13.30 -4.54 -18.69
N PHE A 138 -13.32 -4.45 -17.36
CA PHE A 138 -13.56 -5.58 -16.48
C PHE A 138 -15.01 -5.78 -16.05
N LEU A 139 -15.96 -4.96 -16.53
CA LEU A 139 -17.36 -5.03 -16.07
C LEU A 139 -18.41 -5.37 -17.15
N SER A 140 -18.03 -5.78 -18.38
CA SER A 140 -19.05 -6.12 -19.39
C SER A 140 -18.81 -7.37 -20.26
N ALA A 141 -17.92 -8.29 -19.90
CA ALA A 141 -17.76 -9.53 -20.66
C ALA A 141 -17.94 -10.77 -19.78
N SER A 142 -18.96 -11.57 -20.08
CA SER A 142 -19.04 -12.98 -19.69
C SER A 142 -17.71 -13.66 -20.01
N MET A 143 -17.00 -14.08 -18.98
CA MET A 143 -15.70 -14.77 -19.10
C MET A 143 -15.87 -16.09 -19.87
N PRO A 144 -15.18 -16.28 -21.01
CA PRO A 144 -14.94 -17.62 -21.52
C PRO A 144 -13.82 -18.26 -20.69
N PHE A 145 -14.06 -19.51 -20.32
CA PHE A 145 -13.13 -20.44 -19.70
C PHE A 145 -11.82 -20.49 -20.50
N TYR A 146 -10.70 -20.03 -19.93
CA TYR A 146 -9.39 -20.21 -20.54
C TYR A 146 -8.68 -21.42 -19.93
N SER A 147 -8.48 -22.42 -20.78
CA SER A 147 -7.63 -23.59 -20.56
C SER A 147 -6.17 -23.18 -20.34
N THR A 148 -5.49 -23.98 -19.53
CA THR A 148 -4.04 -23.95 -19.27
C THR A 148 -3.19 -24.07 -20.55
N PRO A 149 -1.94 -23.60 -20.47
CA PRO A 149 -0.85 -24.50 -20.84
C PRO A 149 0.24 -24.58 -19.78
N GLU A 150 0.88 -25.76 -19.81
CA GLU A 150 1.89 -26.28 -18.90
C GLU A 150 3.22 -25.52 -18.89
N SER A 151 3.92 -25.74 -17.77
CA SER A 151 5.38 -25.72 -17.60
C SER A 151 6.13 -24.40 -17.80
N ASN A 152 6.44 -23.75 -16.68
CA ASN A 152 7.76 -23.16 -16.51
C ASN A 152 8.21 -23.32 -15.05
N GLN A 153 9.15 -24.24 -14.82
CA GLN A 153 9.83 -24.38 -13.54
C GLN A 153 10.89 -23.27 -13.43
N SER A 154 11.04 -22.75 -12.21
CA SER A 154 12.07 -21.79 -11.75
C SER A 154 11.68 -20.31 -11.82
N THR A 155 11.25 -19.76 -10.68
CA THR A 155 11.89 -18.62 -9.95
C THR A 155 10.98 -18.17 -8.80
N THR A 156 10.81 -18.95 -7.74
CA THR A 156 10.04 -18.54 -6.56
C THR A 156 10.54 -19.32 -5.34
N LEU A 157 10.81 -18.67 -4.21
CA LEU A 157 10.88 -19.35 -2.90
C LEU A 157 9.70 -20.35 -2.82
N ASP A 158 9.95 -21.56 -2.32
CA ASP A 158 8.88 -22.54 -2.12
C ASP A 158 7.75 -21.86 -1.33
N SER A 159 6.50 -22.04 -1.74
CA SER A 159 5.37 -21.36 -1.09
C SER A 159 5.31 -21.64 0.41
N LYS A 160 5.88 -22.76 0.87
CA LYS A 160 6.08 -23.07 2.29
C LYS A 160 7.21 -22.24 2.93
N GLU A 161 8.32 -22.01 2.22
CA GLU A 161 9.39 -21.12 2.68
C GLU A 161 8.91 -19.67 2.78
N ARG A 162 8.06 -19.21 1.84
CA ARG A 162 7.41 -17.89 1.93
C ARG A 162 6.49 -17.80 3.16
N LEU A 163 5.75 -18.86 3.45
CA LEU A 163 4.89 -18.91 4.64
C LEU A 163 5.73 -18.78 5.92
N GLU A 164 6.79 -19.56 6.05
CA GLU A 164 7.69 -19.48 7.22
C GLU A 164 8.41 -18.12 7.31
N LEU A 165 8.75 -17.50 6.18
CA LEU A 165 9.28 -16.13 6.15
C LEU A 165 8.29 -15.12 6.75
N TYR A 166 7.02 -15.14 6.32
CA TYR A 166 6.00 -14.23 6.85
C TYR A 166 5.73 -14.45 8.34
N ILE A 167 5.73 -15.71 8.79
CA ILE A 167 5.59 -16.03 10.22
C ILE A 167 6.75 -15.42 11.02
N ARG A 168 7.98 -15.63 10.57
CA ARG A 168 9.17 -15.08 11.22
C ARG A 168 9.17 -13.55 11.25
N GLN A 169 8.81 -12.90 10.14
CA GLN A 169 8.68 -11.44 10.09
C GLN A 169 7.62 -10.93 11.08
N ALA A 170 6.49 -11.62 11.19
CA ALA A 170 5.47 -11.28 12.16
C ALA A 170 5.97 -11.41 13.61
N GLU A 171 6.73 -12.46 13.91
CA GLU A 171 7.30 -12.71 15.24
C GLU A 171 8.44 -11.74 15.59
N GLU A 172 9.30 -11.38 14.63
CA GLU A 172 10.34 -10.35 14.79
C GLU A 172 9.73 -8.96 15.01
N ALA A 173 8.70 -8.61 14.24
CA ALA A 173 7.95 -7.37 14.43
C ALA A 173 7.21 -7.36 15.79
N TYR A 174 6.67 -8.51 16.22
CA TYR A 174 6.06 -8.64 17.54
C TYR A 174 7.08 -8.44 18.68
N SER A 175 8.28 -9.04 18.58
CA SER A 175 9.35 -8.83 19.55
C SER A 175 9.72 -7.36 19.68
N ARG A 176 9.84 -6.65 18.54
CA ARG A 176 10.13 -5.21 18.52
C ARG A 176 9.11 -4.36 19.26
N ILE A 177 7.87 -4.80 19.40
CA ILE A 177 6.87 -4.06 20.22
C ILE A 177 7.36 -3.92 21.67
N TYR A 178 8.15 -4.87 22.18
CA TYR A 178 8.69 -4.85 23.54
C TYR A 178 10.04 -4.14 23.67
N ASP A 179 10.83 -4.14 22.60
CA ASP A 179 12.17 -3.55 22.60
C ASP A 179 12.15 -2.05 22.29
N GLU A 180 11.08 -1.53 21.68
CA GLU A 180 11.00 -0.15 21.20
C GLU A 180 10.45 0.86 22.22
N TRP A 181 11.18 1.96 22.41
CA TRP A 181 10.97 2.88 23.54
C TRP A 181 9.88 3.91 23.24
N SER A 182 9.59 4.18 21.96
CA SER A 182 8.63 5.19 21.53
C SER A 182 7.26 4.61 21.15
N SER A 183 6.20 5.38 21.44
CA SER A 183 4.81 5.00 21.11
C SER A 183 4.59 4.81 19.60
N SER A 184 5.23 5.65 18.78
CA SER A 184 5.15 5.57 17.32
C SER A 184 5.88 4.35 16.75
N ALA A 185 7.06 4.01 17.28
CA ALA A 185 7.79 2.80 16.87
C ALA A 185 7.02 1.53 17.23
N ARG A 186 6.40 1.48 18.41
CA ARG A 186 5.53 0.37 18.83
C ARG A 186 4.30 0.21 17.94
N ALA A 187 3.67 1.31 17.53
CA ALA A 187 2.55 1.27 16.60
C ALA A 187 2.97 0.79 15.19
N ALA A 188 4.14 1.20 14.72
CA ALA A 188 4.70 0.74 13.45
C ALA A 188 5.02 -0.77 13.49
N ALA A 189 5.70 -1.24 14.55
CA ALA A 189 6.01 -2.65 14.74
C ALA A 189 4.73 -3.52 14.86
N TYR A 190 3.71 -3.01 15.54
CA TYR A 190 2.40 -3.67 15.62
C TYR A 190 1.71 -3.78 14.25
N ASN A 191 1.72 -2.72 13.44
CA ASN A 191 1.16 -2.76 12.10
C ASN A 191 1.92 -3.75 11.21
N GLU A 192 3.25 -3.76 11.27
CA GLU A 192 4.11 -4.68 10.53
C GLU A 192 3.86 -6.15 10.94
N CYS A 193 3.68 -6.41 12.24
CA CYS A 193 3.32 -7.72 12.78
C CYS A 193 1.96 -8.20 12.23
N LYS A 194 0.94 -7.33 12.29
CA LYS A 194 -0.42 -7.63 11.80
C LYS A 194 -0.44 -7.91 10.30
N GLU A 195 0.35 -7.17 9.53
CA GLU A 195 0.44 -7.33 8.07
C GLU A 195 1.13 -8.63 7.69
N SER A 196 2.31 -8.90 8.24
CA SER A 196 3.06 -10.15 8.02
C SER A 196 2.21 -11.38 8.39
N MET A 197 1.46 -11.30 9.50
CA MET A 197 0.57 -12.37 9.92
C MET A 197 -0.65 -12.54 8.99
N ALA A 198 -1.19 -11.46 8.42
CA ALA A 198 -2.28 -11.55 7.45
C ALA A 198 -1.82 -12.20 6.15
N ASP A 199 -0.60 -11.93 5.70
CA ASP A 199 0.00 -12.59 4.55
C ASP A 199 0.28 -14.08 4.80
N ALA A 200 0.76 -14.44 5.99
CA ALA A 200 0.91 -15.83 6.40
C ALA A 200 -0.43 -16.59 6.38
N ILE A 201 -1.50 -15.98 6.93
CA ILE A 201 -2.87 -16.55 6.93
C ILE A 201 -3.38 -16.74 5.50
N ARG A 202 -3.22 -15.74 4.63
CA ARG A 202 -3.62 -15.79 3.23
C ARG A 202 -2.91 -16.93 2.50
N LEU A 203 -1.61 -17.07 2.70
CA LEU A 203 -0.81 -18.10 2.05
C LEU A 203 -1.10 -19.51 2.60
N ALA A 204 -1.29 -19.64 3.92
CA ALA A 204 -1.71 -20.91 4.54
C ALA A 204 -3.06 -21.39 3.97
N ARG A 205 -4.01 -20.47 3.76
CA ARG A 205 -5.30 -20.78 3.11
C ARG A 205 -5.14 -21.22 1.67
N GLN A 206 -4.26 -20.56 0.89
CA GLN A 206 -3.98 -20.96 -0.50
C GLN A 206 -3.32 -22.34 -0.58
N LEU A 207 -2.54 -22.72 0.43
CA LEU A 207 -1.87 -24.02 0.51
C LEU A 207 -2.75 -25.12 1.12
N GLY A 208 -3.97 -24.80 1.56
CA GLY A 208 -4.87 -25.76 2.22
C GLY A 208 -4.36 -26.27 3.58
N LEU A 209 -3.53 -25.48 4.27
CA LEU A 209 -2.93 -25.84 5.56
C LEU A 209 -3.84 -25.43 6.72
N GLU A 210 -4.96 -26.13 6.89
CA GLU A 210 -6.01 -25.78 7.86
C GLU A 210 -5.52 -25.71 9.31
N ASP A 211 -4.66 -26.64 9.74
CA ASP A 211 -4.10 -26.63 11.11
C ASP A 211 -3.26 -25.37 11.36
N LYS A 212 -2.44 -24.99 10.37
CA LYS A 212 -1.59 -23.80 10.45
C LYS A 212 -2.43 -22.52 10.39
N LEU A 213 -3.51 -22.51 9.60
CA LEU A 213 -4.45 -21.39 9.54
C LEU A 213 -5.05 -21.09 10.92
N VAL A 214 -5.55 -22.12 11.61
CA VAL A 214 -6.11 -21.99 12.97
C VAL A 214 -5.06 -21.48 13.95
N GLU A 215 -3.82 -21.99 13.86
CA GLU A 215 -2.70 -21.52 14.70
C GLU A 215 -2.41 -20.02 14.47
N LEU A 216 -2.30 -19.60 13.21
CA LEU A 216 -1.96 -18.23 12.84
C LEU A 216 -3.08 -17.24 13.21
N GLU A 217 -4.35 -17.61 13.02
CA GLU A 217 -5.48 -16.80 13.46
C GLU A 217 -5.51 -16.62 14.98
N LYS A 218 -5.18 -17.69 15.74
CA LYS A 218 -5.03 -17.63 17.19
C LYS A 218 -3.88 -16.71 17.61
N LYS A 219 -2.72 -16.80 16.96
CA LYS A 219 -1.58 -15.90 17.20
C LYS A 219 -1.94 -14.44 16.91
N LEU A 220 -2.58 -14.15 15.77
CA LEU A 220 -3.02 -12.81 15.42
C LEU A 220 -3.97 -12.22 16.47
N LYS A 221 -4.92 -13.02 16.96
CA LYS A 221 -5.83 -12.60 18.03
C LYS A 221 -5.07 -12.25 19.31
N HIS A 222 -4.12 -13.09 19.71
CA HIS A 222 -3.28 -12.84 20.88
C HIS A 222 -2.49 -11.53 20.76
N TYR A 223 -1.85 -11.27 19.61
CA TYR A 223 -1.09 -10.04 19.39
C TYR A 223 -1.96 -8.78 19.49
N LYS A 224 -3.19 -8.82 18.96
CA LYS A 224 -4.16 -7.72 19.08
C LYS A 224 -4.57 -7.47 20.53
N GLU A 225 -4.79 -8.53 21.31
CA GLU A 225 -5.17 -8.43 22.73
C GLU A 225 -4.05 -7.83 23.57
N VAL A 226 -2.81 -8.30 23.36
CA VAL A 226 -1.62 -7.77 24.03
C VAL A 226 -1.43 -6.30 23.72
N PHE A 227 -1.48 -5.92 22.43
CA PHE A 227 -1.31 -4.52 22.03
C PHE A 227 -2.39 -3.62 22.63
N ARG A 228 -3.65 -4.07 22.64
CA ARG A 228 -4.76 -3.32 23.27
C ARG A 228 -4.52 -3.10 24.76
N SER A 229 -4.10 -4.14 25.48
CA SER A 229 -3.79 -4.07 26.92
C SER A 229 -2.64 -3.09 27.21
N GLN A 230 -1.61 -3.08 26.37
CA GLN A 230 -0.44 -2.21 26.55
C GLN A 230 -0.70 -0.74 26.19
N MET A 231 -1.65 -0.46 25.28
CA MET A 231 -1.96 0.90 24.83
C MET A 231 -3.15 1.54 25.57
N GLY A 232 -3.75 0.85 26.55
CA GLY A 232 -4.78 1.41 27.43
C GLY A 232 -6.12 1.69 26.75
N PHE A 233 -6.52 0.87 25.77
CA PHE A 233 -7.84 0.92 25.14
C PHE A 233 -8.80 -0.13 25.70
#